data_AF-A0A1V1TCZ1-F1
#
_entry.id   AF-A0A1V1TCZ1-F1
#
_cell.length_a   1.000
_cell.length_b   1.000
_cell.length_c   1.000
_cell.angle_alpha   90.00
_cell.angle_beta   90.00
_cell.angle_gamma   90.00
#
_symmetry.space_group_name_H-M   'P 1'
#
loop_
_entity.id
_entity.type
_entity.pdbx_description
1 polymer ?
#
loop_
_entity_poly.entity_id
_entity_poly.type
_entity_poly.pdbx_seq_one_letter_code
_entity_poly.pdbx_strand_id
1 'polypeptide(L)'
;MASYHRVLRVFDRSVQDKSLECDYDVHPWEILINGERWEGKVRLIGFVDVFFLICYSAEDRFEKGIIIYKNDDAIRDTLHRAKVDPNSIGLKVVNENERESDLNVPERYFSFASDMINYTIESLGHKVGLGSKYPKSSLIRYKITMLKSKNPAMKKRIRRGITQHSLLDLVYDAFRLGVVSHAEMMAQLLGTLYTGNTMDDTMRKYVELLATSSQPGGVALSNEGA
;
A
#
# COMPACT_ATOMS: atom_id res chain seq x y z
N MET A 1 -23.41 -9.11 12.34
CA MET A 1 -21.95 -9.06 12.10
C MET A 1 -21.72 -8.72 10.64
N ALA A 2 -20.60 -8.08 10.28
CA ALA A 2 -20.38 -7.57 8.93
C ALA A 2 -19.44 -8.47 8.12
N SER A 3 -19.68 -8.54 6.80
CA SER A 3 -18.75 -9.16 5.85
C SER A 3 -17.51 -8.29 5.63
N TYR A 4 -16.38 -8.89 5.29
CA TYR A 4 -15.16 -8.15 4.91
C TYR A 4 -15.39 -7.19 3.73
N HIS A 5 -16.32 -7.50 2.81
CA HIS A 5 -16.71 -6.59 1.74
C HIS A 5 -17.24 -5.26 2.27
N ARG A 6 -17.95 -5.29 3.40
CA ARG A 6 -18.45 -4.06 4.04
C ARG A 6 -17.31 -3.27 4.68
N VAL A 7 -16.29 -3.94 5.20
CA VAL A 7 -15.07 -3.28 5.71
C VAL A 7 -14.35 -2.58 4.57
N LEU A 8 -14.12 -3.25 3.44
CA LEU A 8 -13.49 -2.62 2.26
C LEU A 8 -14.28 -1.39 1.78
N ARG A 9 -15.62 -1.47 1.77
CA ARG A 9 -16.48 -0.37 1.37
C ARG A 9 -16.36 0.86 2.29
N VAL A 10 -16.02 0.69 3.57
CA VAL A 10 -15.76 1.82 4.49
C VAL A 10 -14.52 2.61 4.07
N PHE A 11 -13.59 1.97 3.33
CA PHE A 11 -12.40 2.61 2.78
C PHE A 11 -12.55 2.92 1.29
N ASP A 12 -13.77 2.92 0.76
CA ASP A 12 -14.06 3.11 -0.67
C ASP A 12 -13.27 2.15 -1.57
N ARG A 13 -13.12 0.90 -1.11
CA ARG A 13 -12.47 -0.19 -1.84
C ARG A 13 -13.42 -1.35 -2.11
N SER A 14 -13.16 -2.08 -3.18
CA SER A 14 -13.83 -3.33 -3.53
C SER A 14 -12.89 -4.32 -4.19
N VAL A 15 -13.17 -5.62 -4.06
CA VAL A 15 -12.41 -6.68 -4.76
C VAL A 15 -12.67 -6.71 -6.28
N GLN A 16 -13.58 -5.87 -6.78
CA GLN A 16 -13.82 -5.66 -8.20
C GLN A 16 -13.13 -4.40 -8.73
N ASP A 17 -12.41 -3.66 -7.88
CA ASP A 17 -11.72 -2.46 -8.31
C ASP A 17 -10.63 -2.80 -9.32
N LYS A 18 -10.45 -1.93 -10.31
CA LYS A 18 -9.40 -2.10 -11.32
C LYS A 18 -7.99 -2.01 -10.71
N SER A 19 -7.84 -1.31 -9.58
CA SER A 19 -6.60 -1.15 -8.82
C SER A 19 -6.24 -2.37 -7.97
N LEU A 20 -7.09 -3.41 -7.97
CA LEU A 20 -6.80 -4.66 -7.30
C LEU A 20 -5.67 -5.42 -8.02
N GLU A 21 -4.62 -5.72 -7.27
CA GLU A 21 -3.47 -6.49 -7.74
C GLU A 21 -3.48 -7.93 -7.23
N CYS A 22 -3.94 -8.13 -5.99
CA CYS A 22 -4.15 -9.47 -5.47
C CYS A 22 -5.36 -9.57 -4.56
N ASP A 23 -6.04 -10.69 -4.65
CA ASP A 23 -7.06 -11.14 -3.73
C ASP A 23 -6.83 -12.63 -3.52
N TYR A 24 -6.34 -13.01 -2.33
CA TYR A 24 -5.89 -14.36 -2.06
C TYR A 24 -6.07 -14.78 -0.60
N ASP A 25 -6.52 -16.02 -0.39
CA ASP A 25 -6.58 -16.64 0.92
C ASP A 25 -5.22 -17.22 1.30
N VAL A 26 -4.60 -16.62 2.31
CA VAL A 26 -3.34 -17.05 2.89
C VAL A 26 -3.62 -17.99 4.05
N HIS A 27 -2.95 -19.14 4.06
CA HIS A 27 -3.08 -20.06 5.19
C HIS A 27 -2.42 -19.44 6.43
N PRO A 28 -3.01 -19.54 7.63
CA PRO A 28 -2.40 -19.03 8.88
C PRO A 28 -0.97 -19.47 9.19
N TRP A 29 -0.51 -20.62 8.67
CA TRP A 29 0.87 -21.08 8.83
C TRP A 29 1.85 -20.36 7.91
N GLU A 30 1.34 -19.75 6.84
CA GLU A 30 2.11 -19.05 5.82
C GLU A 30 2.28 -17.57 6.14
N ILE A 31 1.68 -17.03 7.21
CA ILE A 31 1.77 -15.61 7.56
C ILE A 31 1.98 -15.39 9.06
N LEU A 32 2.84 -14.44 9.38
CA LEU A 32 3.11 -13.91 10.71
C LEU A 32 2.93 -12.39 10.68
N ILE A 33 2.15 -11.87 11.62
CA ILE A 33 1.88 -10.43 11.77
C ILE A 33 2.43 -10.04 13.13
N ASN A 34 3.46 -9.20 13.15
CA ASN A 34 4.26 -8.86 14.33
C ASN A 34 4.81 -10.10 15.07
N GLY A 35 5.09 -11.19 14.34
CA GLY A 35 5.55 -12.45 14.91
C GLY A 35 4.43 -13.36 15.42
N GLU A 36 3.18 -12.90 15.44
CA GLU A 36 2.02 -13.67 15.87
C GLU A 36 1.24 -14.24 14.68
N ARG A 37 0.59 -15.40 14.91
CA ARG A 37 -0.35 -15.99 13.95
C ARG A 37 -1.78 -15.59 14.30
N TRP A 38 -2.59 -15.43 13.28
CA TRP A 38 -4.03 -15.26 13.46
C TRP A 38 -4.74 -16.60 13.36
N GLU A 39 -5.65 -16.90 14.30
CA GLU A 39 -6.31 -18.21 14.43
C GLU A 39 -7.44 -18.47 13.41
N GLY A 40 -7.65 -17.59 12.43
CA GLY A 40 -8.68 -17.73 11.39
C GLY A 40 -8.11 -17.60 9.97
N LYS A 41 -8.93 -17.83 8.93
CA LYS A 41 -8.48 -17.67 7.54
C LYS A 41 -8.12 -16.21 7.29
N VAL A 42 -6.94 -15.97 6.70
CA VAL A 42 -6.46 -14.62 6.43
C VAL A 42 -6.56 -14.35 4.93
N ARG A 43 -7.31 -13.34 4.53
CA ARG A 43 -7.37 -12.85 3.16
C ARG A 43 -6.41 -11.69 2.98
N LEU A 44 -5.51 -11.81 2.00
CA LEU A 44 -4.67 -10.73 1.53
C LEU A 44 -5.36 -10.06 0.34
N ILE A 45 -5.65 -8.77 0.47
CA ILE A 45 -6.28 -7.96 -0.57
C ILE A 45 -5.35 -6.78 -0.84
N GLY A 46 -4.57 -6.88 -1.90
CA GLY A 46 -3.57 -5.88 -2.29
C GLY A 46 -4.05 -4.98 -3.42
N PHE A 47 -3.98 -3.68 -3.18
CA PHE A 47 -4.17 -2.64 -4.18
C PHE A 47 -2.82 -2.01 -4.56
N VAL A 48 -2.84 -1.12 -5.55
CA VAL A 48 -1.67 -0.34 -5.99
C VAL A 48 -1.04 0.42 -4.80
N ASP A 49 -1.84 1.08 -3.98
CA ASP A 49 -1.44 2.05 -2.94
C ASP A 49 -1.42 1.48 -1.51
N VAL A 50 -2.32 0.55 -1.20
CA VAL A 50 -2.47 -0.08 0.13
C VAL A 50 -2.74 -1.57 0.00
N PHE A 51 -2.56 -2.33 1.08
CA PHE A 51 -3.08 -3.68 1.15
C PHE A 51 -3.73 -3.98 2.50
N PHE A 52 -4.69 -4.89 2.48
CA PHE A 52 -5.44 -5.34 3.65
C PHE A 52 -5.09 -6.79 3.95
N LEU A 53 -4.97 -7.08 5.24
CA LEU A 53 -4.97 -8.44 5.77
C LEU A 53 -6.20 -8.58 6.65
N ILE A 54 -7.12 -9.45 6.25
CA ILE A 54 -8.41 -9.60 6.91
C ILE A 54 -8.59 -11.04 7.38
N CYS A 55 -8.74 -11.23 8.69
CA CYS A 55 -9.16 -12.49 9.28
C CYS A 55 -10.67 -12.62 9.18
N TYR A 56 -11.13 -13.73 8.64
CA TYR A 56 -12.55 -14.03 8.51
C TYR A 56 -12.87 -15.48 8.89
N SER A 57 -14.10 -15.67 9.38
CA SER A 57 -14.68 -16.97 9.70
C SER A 57 -15.45 -17.54 8.50
N ALA A 58 -15.86 -18.82 8.56
CA ALA A 58 -16.43 -19.59 7.44
C ALA A 58 -17.64 -18.98 6.71
N GLU A 59 -18.35 -18.02 7.31
CA GLU A 59 -19.47 -17.27 6.70
C GLU A 59 -19.05 -15.86 6.21
N ASP A 60 -17.79 -15.68 5.80
CA ASP A 60 -17.18 -14.38 5.44
C ASP A 60 -17.29 -13.31 6.53
N ARG A 61 -17.47 -13.75 7.78
CA ARG A 61 -17.65 -12.86 8.93
C ARG A 61 -16.31 -12.27 9.31
N PHE A 62 -16.24 -10.94 9.28
CA PHE A 62 -15.07 -10.20 9.71
C PHE A 62 -14.81 -10.41 11.21
N GLU A 63 -13.59 -10.81 11.56
CA GLU A 63 -13.14 -10.92 12.95
C GLU A 63 -12.16 -9.81 13.32
N LYS A 64 -11.10 -9.67 12.52
CA LYS A 64 -10.05 -8.67 12.70
C LYS A 64 -9.42 -8.37 11.35
N GLY A 65 -8.87 -7.18 11.20
CA GLY A 65 -8.12 -6.85 10.00
C GLY A 65 -7.16 -5.70 10.26
N ILE A 66 -6.21 -5.55 9.36
CA ILE A 66 -5.27 -4.44 9.33
C ILE A 66 -5.17 -3.92 7.90
N ILE A 67 -4.91 -2.63 7.78
CA ILE A 67 -4.52 -1.97 6.53
C ILE A 67 -3.08 -1.51 6.66
N ILE A 68 -2.30 -1.74 5.61
CA ILE A 68 -0.90 -1.37 5.51
C ILE A 68 -0.73 -0.39 4.36
N TYR A 69 -0.07 0.72 4.63
CA TYR A 69 0.25 1.73 3.63
C TYR A 69 1.52 1.36 2.88
N LYS A 70 1.54 1.55 1.56
CA LYS A 70 2.71 1.26 0.72
C LYS A 70 3.46 2.51 0.25
N ASN A 71 2.75 3.63 0.10
CA ASN A 71 3.34 4.86 -0.41
C ASN A 71 3.96 5.69 0.73
N ASP A 72 5.26 5.93 0.67
CA ASP A 72 5.99 6.77 1.64
C ASP A 72 5.43 8.20 1.76
N ASP A 73 4.97 8.79 0.66
CA ASP A 73 4.38 10.12 0.68
C ASP A 73 3.10 10.12 1.53
N ALA A 74 2.25 9.12 1.33
CA ALA A 74 1.02 8.94 2.11
C ALA A 74 1.32 8.61 3.59
N ILE A 75 2.39 7.85 3.86
CA ILE A 75 2.84 7.54 5.22
C ILE A 75 3.30 8.82 5.94
N ARG A 76 4.15 9.64 5.30
CA ARG A 76 4.61 10.92 5.84
C ARG A 76 3.46 11.87 6.12
N ASP A 77 2.55 12.01 5.16
CA ASP A 77 1.34 12.82 5.31
C ASP A 77 0.49 12.35 6.49
N THR A 78 0.30 11.04 6.62
CA THR A 78 -0.50 10.45 7.70
C THR A 78 0.14 10.71 9.06
N LEU A 79 1.45 10.56 9.17
CA LEU A 79 2.21 10.85 10.40
C LEU A 79 2.15 12.33 10.76
N HIS A 80 2.33 13.22 9.79
CA HIS A 80 2.26 14.67 9.97
C HIS A 80 0.87 15.11 10.45
N ARG A 81 -0.21 14.63 9.82
CA ARG A 81 -1.60 14.92 10.24
C ARG A 81 -1.92 14.35 11.63
N ALA A 82 -1.39 13.16 11.92
CA ALA A 82 -1.55 12.53 13.22
C ALA A 82 -0.68 13.19 14.30
N LYS A 83 0.30 14.03 13.95
CA LYS A 83 1.31 14.59 14.87
C LYS A 83 2.01 13.50 15.68
N VAL A 84 2.26 12.34 15.05
CA VAL A 84 2.95 11.22 15.69
C VAL A 84 4.37 11.13 15.15
N ASP A 85 5.33 11.06 16.07
CA ASP A 85 6.74 10.91 15.74
C ASP A 85 7.03 9.46 15.27
N PRO A 86 7.66 9.25 14.10
CA PRO A 86 7.95 7.90 13.59
C PRO A 86 8.73 7.03 14.59
N ASN A 87 9.68 7.62 15.32
CA ASN A 87 10.52 6.90 16.28
C ASN A 87 9.71 6.39 17.48
N SER A 88 8.67 7.12 17.90
CA SER A 88 7.79 6.71 19.00
C SER A 88 7.03 5.40 18.71
N ILE A 89 6.78 5.12 17.42
CA ILE A 89 6.11 3.90 16.94
C ILE A 89 7.14 2.81 16.56
N GLY A 90 8.44 3.13 16.64
CA GLY A 90 9.53 2.26 16.20
C GLY A 90 9.61 2.08 14.70
N LEU A 91 9.05 3.02 13.91
CA LEU A 91 9.14 3.02 12.45
C LEU A 91 10.54 3.48 12.03
N LYS A 92 11.28 2.61 11.34
CA LYS A 92 12.66 2.88 10.91
C LYS A 92 12.67 3.57 9.56
N VAL A 93 13.59 4.51 9.39
CA VAL A 93 13.88 5.12 8.09
C VAL A 93 14.72 4.12 7.29
N VAL A 94 14.28 3.80 6.07
CA VAL A 94 14.95 2.80 5.21
C VAL A 94 16.09 3.44 4.42
N ASN A 95 15.97 4.73 4.10
CA ASN A 95 16.89 5.47 3.23
C ASN A 95 17.92 6.31 3.99
N GLU A 96 18.39 5.86 5.15
CA GLU A 96 19.38 6.58 5.97
C GLU A 96 20.64 6.91 5.15
N ASN A 97 21.19 5.94 4.41
CA ASN A 97 22.39 6.13 3.57
C ASN A 97 22.20 7.18 2.44
N GLU A 98 21.00 7.25 1.84
CA GLU A 98 20.70 8.23 0.78
C GLU A 98 20.60 9.64 1.38
N ARG A 99 20.06 9.76 2.60
CA ARG A 99 19.95 11.04 3.32
C ARG A 99 21.27 11.54 3.86
N GLU A 100 22.21 10.66 4.20
CA GLU A 100 23.58 11.06 4.52
C GLU A 100 24.27 11.74 3.34
N SER A 101 23.88 11.36 2.12
CA SER A 101 24.45 11.91 0.88
C SER A 101 23.74 13.19 0.43
N ASP A 102 22.41 13.26 0.56
CA ASP A 102 21.59 14.43 0.22
C ASP A 102 20.44 14.62 1.22
N LEU A 103 20.50 15.73 1.96
CA LEU A 103 19.51 16.10 2.97
C LEU A 103 18.12 16.43 2.39
N ASN A 104 18.01 16.71 1.08
CA ASN A 104 16.74 17.00 0.43
C ASN A 104 15.94 15.74 0.09
N VAL A 105 16.54 14.55 0.21
CA VAL A 105 15.83 13.29 -0.04
C VAL A 105 14.86 13.03 1.10
N PRO A 106 13.56 12.84 0.79
CA PRO A 106 12.57 12.72 1.84
C PRO A 106 12.58 11.31 2.45
N GLU A 107 12.11 11.18 3.70
CA GLU A 107 12.18 9.92 4.46
C GLU A 107 11.31 8.82 3.84
N ARG A 108 11.87 7.62 3.72
CA ARG A 108 11.17 6.40 3.32
C ARG A 108 11.03 5.47 4.52
N TYR A 109 9.85 4.93 4.72
CA TYR A 109 9.53 4.04 5.84
C TYR A 109 9.05 2.66 5.38
N PHE A 110 8.55 2.55 4.15
CA PHE A 110 8.13 1.27 3.61
C PHE A 110 9.37 0.42 3.29
N SER A 111 9.45 -0.76 3.91
CA SER A 111 10.50 -1.74 3.67
C SER A 111 9.91 -3.03 3.12
N PHE A 112 10.48 -3.51 2.02
CA PHE A 112 10.15 -4.80 1.44
C PHE A 112 11.41 -5.61 1.17
N ALA A 113 11.53 -6.76 1.83
CA ALA A 113 12.57 -7.74 1.60
C ALA A 113 11.97 -9.01 1.01
N SER A 114 12.66 -9.58 0.02
CA SER A 114 12.26 -10.80 -0.66
C SER A 114 13.36 -11.85 -0.55
N ASP A 115 13.35 -12.58 0.56
CA ASP A 115 14.28 -13.69 0.84
C ASP A 115 14.01 -14.90 -0.06
N MET A 116 14.78 -15.98 0.00
CA MET A 116 14.54 -17.14 -0.86
C MET A 116 13.12 -17.74 -0.69
N ILE A 117 12.64 -17.79 0.56
CA ILE A 117 11.41 -18.49 0.95
C ILE A 117 10.30 -17.54 1.40
N ASN A 118 10.65 -16.37 1.94
CA ASN A 118 9.71 -15.45 2.58
C ASN A 118 9.70 -14.06 1.93
N TYR A 119 8.56 -13.37 2.06
CA TYR A 119 8.44 -11.93 1.94
C TYR A 119 8.39 -11.33 3.34
N THR A 120 9.17 -10.28 3.57
CA THR A 120 9.12 -9.50 4.81
C THR A 120 8.77 -8.07 4.47
N ILE A 121 7.70 -7.56 5.07
CA ILE A 121 7.20 -6.20 4.89
C ILE A 121 7.23 -5.51 6.24
N GLU A 122 7.83 -4.32 6.30
CA GLU A 122 7.73 -3.43 7.45
C GLU A 122 7.18 -2.09 7.00
N SER A 123 6.06 -1.66 7.58
CA SER A 123 5.43 -0.38 7.24
C SER A 123 4.47 0.09 8.33
N LEU A 124 3.95 1.30 8.16
CA LEU A 124 2.87 1.87 8.96
C LEU A 124 1.53 1.26 8.56
N GLY A 125 0.70 1.00 9.56
CA GLY A 125 -0.68 0.59 9.34
C GLY A 125 -1.56 0.87 10.55
N HIS A 126 -2.81 0.45 10.46
CA HIS A 126 -3.72 0.45 11.60
C HIS A 126 -4.72 -0.70 11.50
N LYS A 127 -5.36 -1.00 12.64
CA LYS A 127 -6.45 -2.00 12.69
C LYS A 127 -7.66 -1.46 11.95
N VAL A 128 -8.24 -2.27 11.08
CA VAL A 128 -9.49 -1.93 10.40
C VAL A 128 -10.69 -2.55 11.10
N GLY A 129 -11.85 -1.94 10.92
CA GLY A 129 -13.14 -2.37 11.42
C GLY A 129 -14.26 -1.71 10.62
N LEU A 130 -15.46 -1.66 11.20
CA LEU A 130 -16.62 -1.04 10.54
C LEU A 130 -16.70 0.48 10.75
N GLY A 131 -15.79 1.05 11.53
CA GLY A 131 -15.71 2.49 11.76
C GLY A 131 -14.99 3.19 10.61
N SER A 132 -15.47 4.39 10.27
CA SER A 132 -14.78 5.31 9.34
C SER A 132 -13.78 6.22 10.03
N LYS A 133 -13.76 6.23 11.38
CA LYS A 133 -12.88 7.07 12.19
C LYS A 133 -11.95 6.18 13.01
N TYR A 134 -10.66 6.43 12.91
CA TYR A 134 -9.63 5.73 13.67
C TYR A 134 -8.82 6.75 14.48
N PRO A 135 -8.56 6.47 15.77
CA PRO A 135 -7.79 7.38 16.60
C PRO A 135 -6.34 7.42 16.12
N LYS A 136 -5.67 8.55 16.33
CA LYS A 136 -4.25 8.73 15.95
C LYS A 136 -3.33 7.72 16.61
N SER A 137 -3.67 7.30 17.83
CA SER A 137 -2.98 6.25 18.60
C SER A 137 -3.12 4.83 18.01
N SER A 138 -4.00 4.62 17.03
CA SER A 138 -4.14 3.32 16.35
C SER A 138 -3.07 3.07 15.29
N LEU A 139 -2.34 4.11 14.89
CA LEU A 139 -1.22 4.00 13.96
C LEU A 139 -0.08 3.26 14.64
N ILE A 140 0.23 2.06 14.15
CA ILE A 140 1.32 1.25 14.64
C ILE A 140 2.18 0.73 13.49
N ARG A 141 3.43 0.42 13.78
CA ARG A 141 4.30 -0.31 12.87
C ARG A 141 3.86 -1.76 12.82
N TYR A 142 3.77 -2.30 11.61
CA TYR A 142 3.57 -3.71 11.38
C TYR A 142 4.79 -4.32 10.70
N LYS A 143 5.20 -5.49 11.19
CA LYS A 143 6.13 -6.40 10.56
C LYS A 143 5.38 -7.65 10.11
N ILE A 144 5.26 -7.84 8.81
CA ILE A 144 4.54 -8.96 8.22
C ILE A 144 5.56 -9.86 7.55
N THR A 145 5.57 -11.13 7.92
CA THR A 145 6.38 -12.16 7.27
C THR A 145 5.45 -13.19 6.64
N MET A 146 5.60 -13.44 5.34
CA MET A 146 4.73 -14.32 4.58
C MET A 146 5.53 -15.29 3.72
N LEU A 147 5.14 -16.55 3.69
CA LEU A 147 5.71 -17.57 2.82
C LEU A 147 5.40 -17.24 1.35
N LYS A 148 6.39 -17.44 0.48
CA LYS A 148 6.16 -17.33 -0.96
C LYS A 148 5.29 -18.47 -1.45
N SER A 149 4.24 -18.13 -2.21
CA SER A 149 3.41 -19.14 -2.86
C SER A 149 4.25 -20.00 -3.82
N LYS A 150 3.99 -21.30 -3.82
CA LYS A 150 4.59 -22.26 -4.77
C LYS A 150 4.12 -22.03 -6.21
N ASN A 151 2.91 -21.47 -6.38
CA ASN A 151 2.37 -21.17 -7.70
C ASN A 151 3.00 -19.88 -8.25
N PRO A 152 3.68 -19.91 -9.42
CA PRO A 152 4.37 -18.74 -9.96
C PRO A 152 3.42 -17.59 -10.33
N ALA A 153 2.20 -17.88 -10.80
CA ALA A 153 1.22 -16.85 -11.13
C ALA A 153 0.74 -16.11 -9.87
N MET A 154 0.42 -16.88 -8.82
CA MET A 154 0.01 -16.31 -7.54
C MET A 154 1.15 -15.56 -6.87
N LYS A 155 2.37 -16.10 -6.91
CA LYS A 155 3.58 -15.45 -6.41
C LYS A 155 3.78 -14.08 -7.06
N LYS A 156 3.59 -13.95 -8.37
CA LYS A 156 3.67 -12.66 -9.08
C LYS A 156 2.60 -11.67 -8.61
N ARG A 157 1.34 -12.11 -8.52
CA ARG A 157 0.22 -11.26 -8.05
C ARG A 157 0.39 -10.80 -6.61
N ILE A 158 0.71 -11.73 -5.71
CA ILE A 158 0.97 -11.45 -4.30
C ILE A 158 2.13 -10.47 -4.17
N ARG A 159 3.25 -10.71 -4.87
CA ARG A 159 4.39 -9.78 -4.87
C ARG A 159 3.95 -8.39 -5.30
N ARG A 160 3.25 -8.26 -6.44
CA ARG A 160 2.79 -6.95 -6.93
C ARG A 160 1.87 -6.25 -5.91
N GLY A 161 0.92 -6.97 -5.32
CA GLY A 161 0.01 -6.42 -4.32
C GLY A 161 0.70 -5.89 -3.05
N ILE A 162 1.77 -6.55 -2.59
CA ILE A 162 2.48 -6.16 -1.36
C ILE A 162 3.66 -5.22 -1.59
N THR A 163 4.22 -5.14 -2.80
CA THR A 163 5.37 -4.26 -3.11
C THR A 163 4.95 -2.85 -3.47
N GLN A 164 5.71 -1.85 -3.03
CA GLN A 164 5.59 -0.50 -3.56
C GLN A 164 5.85 -0.49 -5.07
N HIS A 165 4.98 0.18 -5.81
CA HIS A 165 5.09 0.30 -7.26
C HIS A 165 6.08 1.41 -7.62
N SER A 166 6.95 1.15 -8.59
CA SER A 166 7.83 2.16 -9.16
C SER A 166 7.03 3.17 -10.00
N LEU A 167 7.63 4.31 -10.36
CA LEU A 167 6.98 5.29 -11.25
C LEU A 167 6.52 4.66 -12.57
N LEU A 168 7.31 3.75 -13.14
CA LEU A 168 6.94 3.03 -14.37
C LEU A 168 5.78 2.07 -14.14
N ASP A 169 5.75 1.39 -12.99
CA ASP A 169 4.62 0.52 -12.63
C ASP A 169 3.34 1.35 -12.46
N LEU A 170 3.41 2.52 -11.82
CA LEU A 170 2.26 3.41 -11.65
C LEU A 170 1.71 3.91 -12.99
N VAL A 171 2.58 4.14 -13.97
CA VAL A 171 2.19 4.56 -15.32
C VAL A 171 1.54 3.43 -16.08
N TYR A 172 2.11 2.22 -16.00
CA TYR A 172 1.49 1.02 -16.52
C TYR A 172 0.12 0.76 -15.87
N ASP A 173 0.01 0.99 -14.57
CA ASP A 173 -1.25 0.88 -13.84
C ASP A 173 -2.24 1.94 -14.32
N ALA A 174 -1.85 3.21 -14.45
CA ALA A 174 -2.72 4.27 -14.96
C ALA A 174 -3.30 3.92 -16.34
N PHE A 175 -2.49 3.29 -17.20
CA PHE A 175 -2.94 2.72 -18.46
C PHE A 175 -3.96 1.58 -18.26
N ARG A 176 -3.64 0.55 -17.47
CA ARG A 176 -4.53 -0.58 -17.17
C ARG A 176 -5.87 -0.13 -16.54
N LEU A 177 -5.82 0.91 -15.72
CA LEU A 177 -6.97 1.49 -15.04
C LEU A 177 -7.86 2.31 -16.02
N GLY A 178 -7.31 2.69 -17.18
CA GLY A 178 -7.98 3.51 -18.19
C GLY A 178 -8.02 4.98 -17.82
N VAL A 179 -7.08 5.44 -16.98
CA VAL A 179 -6.93 6.86 -16.62
C VAL A 179 -6.20 7.62 -17.72
N VAL A 180 -5.36 6.93 -18.50
CA VAL A 180 -4.53 7.51 -19.56
C VAL A 180 -4.66 6.68 -20.84
N SER A 181 -4.82 7.34 -21.99
CA SER A 181 -4.85 6.66 -23.29
C SER A 181 -3.44 6.32 -23.79
N HIS A 182 -3.31 5.27 -24.61
CA HIS A 182 -2.03 4.92 -25.25
C HIS A 182 -1.41 6.09 -26.04
N ALA A 183 -2.26 6.94 -26.63
CA ALA A 183 -1.84 8.07 -27.45
C ALA A 183 -1.20 9.19 -26.62
N GLU A 184 -1.77 9.52 -25.46
CA GLU A 184 -1.21 10.52 -24.54
C GLU A 184 0.15 10.06 -23.99
N MET A 185 0.27 8.77 -23.62
CA MET A 185 1.54 8.20 -23.16
C MET A 185 2.61 8.22 -24.25
N MET A 186 2.28 7.79 -25.47
CA MET A 186 3.22 7.77 -26.58
C MET A 186 3.62 9.16 -27.03
N ALA A 187 2.70 10.13 -27.04
CA ALA A 187 3.00 11.52 -27.36
C ALA A 187 3.98 12.14 -26.35
N GLN A 188 3.83 11.82 -25.06
CA GLN A 188 4.73 12.33 -24.01
C GLN A 188 6.07 11.58 -23.95
N LEU A 189 6.10 10.26 -24.17
CA LEU A 189 7.35 9.50 -24.32
C LEU A 189 8.16 10.02 -25.51
N LEU A 190 7.50 10.28 -26.64
CA LEU A 190 8.15 10.88 -27.81
C LEU A 190 8.61 12.33 -27.53
N GLY A 191 7.81 13.12 -26.81
CA GLY A 191 8.17 14.48 -26.39
C GLY A 191 9.38 14.53 -25.46
N THR A 192 9.45 13.62 -24.48
CA THR A 192 10.53 13.53 -23.49
C THR A 192 11.83 12.96 -24.07
N LEU A 193 11.76 12.09 -25.07
CA LEU A 193 12.94 11.65 -25.85
C LEU A 193 13.50 12.78 -26.73
N TYR A 194 12.67 13.74 -27.13
CA TYR A 194 13.11 14.92 -27.89
C TYR A 194 13.71 16.02 -26.99
N THR A 195 13.28 16.13 -25.74
CA THR A 195 13.80 17.10 -24.76
C THR A 195 14.68 16.41 -23.73
N GLY A 196 15.94 16.16 -24.09
CA GLY A 196 16.91 15.51 -23.22
C GLY A 196 17.00 16.13 -21.82
N ASN A 197 17.05 15.26 -20.81
CA ASN A 197 17.46 15.49 -19.40
C ASN A 197 16.43 15.92 -18.32
N THR A 198 15.10 15.88 -18.54
CA THR A 198 14.14 16.21 -17.45
C THR A 198 12.96 15.23 -17.31
N MET A 199 13.19 13.95 -17.59
CA MET A 199 12.14 12.92 -17.50
C MET A 199 11.58 12.74 -16.09
N ASP A 200 12.41 12.81 -15.05
CA ASP A 200 12.00 12.44 -13.69
C ASP A 200 11.03 13.47 -13.05
N ASP A 201 11.30 14.76 -13.23
CA ASP A 201 10.55 15.84 -12.57
C ASP A 201 9.16 16.08 -13.21
N THR A 202 9.03 15.81 -14.51
CA THR A 202 7.75 15.88 -15.24
C THR A 202 6.88 14.65 -14.99
N MET A 203 7.50 13.46 -14.92
CA MET A 203 6.80 12.22 -14.57
C MET A 203 6.27 12.23 -13.15
N ARG A 204 7.03 12.81 -12.20
CA ARG A 204 6.63 12.93 -10.80
C ARG A 204 5.41 13.83 -10.62
N LYS A 205 5.37 15.00 -11.28
CA LYS A 205 4.19 15.88 -11.31
C LYS A 205 2.97 15.19 -11.93
N TYR A 206 3.18 14.30 -12.91
CA TYR A 206 2.10 13.52 -13.50
C TYR A 206 1.58 12.45 -12.55
N VAL A 207 2.45 11.72 -11.85
CA VAL A 207 2.06 10.79 -10.78
C VAL A 207 1.33 11.52 -9.66
N GLU A 208 1.72 12.75 -9.33
CA GLU A 208 1.03 13.59 -8.35
C GLU A 208 -0.37 14.02 -8.82
N LEU A 209 -0.52 14.38 -10.11
CA LEU A 209 -1.81 14.65 -10.76
C LEU A 209 -2.70 13.39 -10.84
N LEU A 210 -2.11 12.22 -11.05
CA LEU A 210 -2.83 10.96 -11.07
C LEU A 210 -3.22 10.48 -9.67
N ALA A 211 -2.33 10.62 -8.68
CA ALA A 211 -2.59 10.35 -7.28
C ALA A 211 -3.69 11.25 -6.71
N THR A 212 -3.81 12.49 -7.20
CA THR A 212 -4.92 13.39 -6.87
C THR A 212 -6.21 13.06 -7.63
N SER A 213 -6.15 12.61 -8.89
CA SER A 213 -7.34 12.21 -9.67
C SER A 213 -7.95 10.86 -9.26
N SER A 214 -7.16 9.98 -8.64
CA SER A 214 -7.56 8.64 -8.17
C SER A 214 -7.86 8.56 -6.67
N GLN A 215 -7.96 9.71 -5.99
CA GLN A 215 -8.51 9.80 -4.65
C GLN A 215 -10.01 10.11 -4.69
N PRO A 216 -10.92 9.11 -4.67
CA PRO A 216 -12.17 9.30 -3.95
C PRO A 216 -11.77 9.40 -2.46
N GLY A 217 -11.78 10.61 -1.91
CA GLY A 217 -11.68 10.89 -0.47
C GLY A 217 -10.53 10.19 0.26
N GLY A 218 -9.37 10.85 0.35
CA GLY A 218 -8.16 10.36 1.00
C GLY A 218 -8.35 9.30 2.08
N VAL A 219 -7.82 8.10 1.82
CA VAL A 219 -7.64 6.99 2.77
C VAL A 219 -6.51 7.30 3.77
N ALA A 220 -6.38 8.57 4.14
CA ALA A 220 -5.49 9.07 5.16
C ALA A 220 -6.37 9.76 6.18
N LEU A 221 -6.61 9.04 7.29
CA LEU A 221 -7.27 9.48 8.52
C LEU A 221 -8.04 10.79 8.37
N SER A 222 -9.33 10.69 8.04
CA SER A 222 -10.23 11.83 8.11
C SER A 222 -10.18 12.40 9.53
N ASN A 223 -9.76 13.66 9.60
CA ASN A 223 -9.58 14.48 10.80
C ASN A 223 -10.67 14.24 11.85
N GLU A 224 -10.26 14.16 13.12
CA GLU A 224 -11.11 14.65 14.20
C GLU A 224 -11.41 16.11 13.91
N GLY A 225 -12.69 16.46 13.91
CA GLY A 225 -13.12 17.86 13.89
C GLY A 225 -12.47 18.59 15.07
N ALA A 226 -12.18 19.87 14.83
CA ALA A 226 -11.73 20.84 15.82
C ALA A 226 -12.53 20.78 17.13
#